data_AF-A0A9D6X8J8-F1
#
_entry.id   AF-A0A9D6X8J8-F1
#
_cell.length_a   1.000
_cell.length_b   1.000
_cell.length_c   1.000
_cell.angle_alpha   90.00
_cell.angle_beta   90.00
_cell.angle_gamma   90.00
#
_symmetry.space_group_name_H-M   'P 1'
#
loop_
_entity.id
_entity.type
_entity.pdbx_description
1 polymer ?
#
loop_
_entity_poly.entity_id
_entity_poly.type
_entity_poly.pdbx_seq_one_letter_code
_entity_poly.pdbx_strand_id
1 'polypeptide(L)'
;MWAVLFVLLPSFLFYGCGTAPVSRHIPATGYPIGYVERGVASWYGPGFHGRKTANGEIYDMHQLTAAHRTLPLGSVVQVRSLTSGRTVTVRVNDRGPFAKNRILDLSQAGAQALSMIGNGTDQVEIKVVAYKGRPGAMGYLRVQVASFAEQANAQALAGRLRGQYSDVRVEVVELTGGRRYRVHVGRFTSEQQAEAIASRLEAQLQVEPLVVRDDT
;
A
#
# COMPACT_ATOMS: atom_id res chain seq x y z
N MET A 1 7.06 31.48 -80.09
CA MET A 1 8.33 30.84 -79.70
C MET A 1 8.47 30.92 -78.18
N TRP A 2 7.93 29.96 -77.43
CA TRP A 2 8.19 29.79 -75.99
C TRP A 2 8.07 28.31 -75.66
N ALA A 3 9.20 27.65 -75.38
CA ALA A 3 9.28 26.28 -74.91
C ALA A 3 9.34 26.29 -73.38
N VAL A 4 8.46 25.51 -72.74
CA VAL A 4 8.43 25.36 -71.27
C VAL A 4 9.27 24.13 -70.92
N LEU A 5 10.36 24.37 -70.20
CA LEU A 5 11.30 23.36 -69.71
C LEU A 5 10.80 22.82 -68.36
N PHE A 6 10.45 21.54 -68.29
CA PHE A 6 10.15 20.84 -67.03
C PHE A 6 11.46 20.37 -66.38
N VAL A 7 11.78 20.90 -65.21
CA VAL A 7 12.88 20.41 -64.36
C VAL A 7 12.28 19.44 -63.34
N LEU A 8 12.65 18.16 -63.43
CA LEU A 8 12.32 17.12 -62.45
C LEU A 8 13.27 17.24 -61.25
N LEU A 9 12.71 17.51 -60.07
CA LEU A 9 13.42 17.46 -58.79
C LEU A 9 13.51 16.00 -58.30
N PRO A 10 14.67 15.51 -57.84
CA PRO A 10 14.82 14.16 -57.34
C PRO A 10 14.31 14.07 -55.90
N SER A 11 13.35 13.17 -55.68
CA SER A 11 12.80 12.85 -54.37
C SER A 11 13.83 12.10 -53.52
N PHE A 12 14.49 12.79 -52.60
CA PHE A 12 15.31 12.16 -51.55
C PHE A 12 14.39 11.47 -50.53
N LEU A 13 14.31 10.14 -50.60
CA LEU A 13 13.72 9.30 -49.55
C LEU A 13 14.71 9.22 -48.37
N PHE A 14 14.47 10.02 -47.34
CA PHE A 14 15.16 9.88 -46.06
C PHE A 14 14.67 8.59 -45.37
N TYR A 15 15.52 7.56 -45.32
CA TYR A 15 15.36 6.43 -44.41
C TYR A 15 15.62 6.90 -42.98
N GLY A 16 14.56 7.31 -42.29
CA GLY A 16 14.58 7.54 -40.85
C GLY A 16 14.70 6.19 -40.13
N CYS A 17 15.85 5.94 -39.49
CA CYS A 17 16.02 4.82 -38.58
C CYS A 17 15.24 5.14 -37.29
N GLY A 18 13.97 4.75 -37.24
CA GLY A 18 13.13 4.89 -36.07
C GLY A 18 13.55 3.89 -35.00
N THR A 19 14.25 4.33 -33.96
CA THR A 19 14.31 3.58 -32.71
C THR A 19 12.89 3.49 -32.16
N ALA A 20 12.36 2.26 -32.09
CA ALA A 20 11.07 2.02 -31.45
C ALA A 20 11.11 2.63 -30.04
N PRO A 21 10.07 3.37 -29.60
CA PRO A 21 10.03 3.88 -28.25
C PRO A 21 10.11 2.69 -27.29
N VAL A 22 11.14 2.69 -26.43
CA VAL A 22 11.20 1.76 -25.30
C VAL A 22 9.88 1.95 -24.55
N SER A 23 9.03 0.92 -24.57
CA SER A 23 7.79 0.89 -23.79
C SER A 23 8.19 0.97 -22.32
N ARG A 24 8.22 2.19 -21.79
CA ARG A 24 8.30 2.41 -20.35
C ARG A 24 6.98 1.89 -19.81
N HIS A 25 7.01 0.68 -19.27
CA HIS A 25 5.93 0.15 -18.46
C HIS A 25 5.78 1.11 -17.27
N ILE A 26 4.89 2.09 -17.40
CA ILE A 26 4.47 2.94 -16.28
C ILE A 26 3.47 2.07 -15.54
N PRO A 27 3.81 1.53 -14.36
CA PRO A 27 2.88 0.64 -13.69
C PRO A 27 1.66 1.45 -13.27
N ALA A 28 0.47 0.93 -13.58
CA ALA A 28 -0.83 1.50 -13.21
C ALA A 28 -1.10 1.47 -11.68
N THR A 29 -0.07 1.33 -10.86
CA THR A 29 -0.12 0.88 -9.46
C THR A 29 -0.10 2.01 -8.43
N GLY A 30 -0.11 3.28 -8.83
CA GLY A 30 0.00 4.46 -7.93
C GLY A 30 1.39 4.62 -7.27
N TYR A 31 2.11 3.52 -7.10
CA TYR A 31 3.46 3.47 -6.54
C TYR A 31 4.46 3.02 -7.62
N PRO A 32 5.18 3.93 -8.29
CA PRO A 32 6.19 3.53 -9.27
C PRO A 32 7.36 2.79 -8.59
N ILE A 33 8.08 1.97 -9.36
CA ILE A 33 9.40 1.51 -8.93
C ILE A 33 10.26 2.74 -8.65
N GLY A 34 10.87 2.78 -7.47
CA GLY A 34 11.60 3.93 -6.95
C GLY A 34 10.79 4.85 -6.04
N TYR A 35 9.49 4.61 -5.84
CA TYR A 35 8.71 5.28 -4.79
C TYR A 35 9.39 5.13 -3.43
N VAL A 36 9.42 6.21 -2.65
CA VAL A 36 10.05 6.27 -1.34
C VAL A 36 9.05 6.80 -0.31
N GLU A 37 9.03 6.18 0.87
CA GLU A 37 8.26 6.63 2.03
C GLU A 37 9.10 6.47 3.30
N ARG A 38 8.90 7.37 4.26
CA ARG A 38 9.59 7.34 5.56
C ARG A 38 8.58 7.32 6.70
N GLY A 39 8.90 6.60 7.76
CA GLY A 39 8.06 6.53 8.95
C GLY A 39 8.52 5.45 9.92
N VAL A 40 7.70 5.18 10.93
CA VAL A 40 8.01 4.16 11.94
C VAL A 40 7.68 2.77 11.42
N ALA A 41 8.64 1.85 11.48
CA ALA A 41 8.39 0.42 11.37
C ALA A 41 8.26 -0.21 12.76
N SER A 42 7.50 -1.30 12.82
CA SER A 42 7.56 -2.26 13.91
C SER A 42 7.70 -3.67 13.37
N TRP A 43 7.45 -4.69 14.19
CA TRP A 43 7.47 -6.09 13.77
C TRP A 43 6.37 -6.91 14.45
N TYR A 44 5.99 -8.03 13.82
CA TYR A 44 5.03 -8.96 14.38
C TYR A 44 5.58 -9.64 15.63
N GLY A 45 4.99 -9.34 16.79
CA GLY A 45 5.32 -10.04 18.03
C GLY A 45 4.92 -11.54 18.03
N PRO A 46 5.08 -12.22 19.17
CA PRO A 46 4.70 -13.63 19.31
C PRO A 46 3.21 -13.88 19.00
N GLY A 47 2.90 -15.08 18.49
CA GLY A 47 1.52 -15.54 18.26
C GLY A 47 0.92 -15.26 16.89
N PHE A 48 1.68 -14.67 15.96
CA PHE A 48 1.23 -14.49 14.57
C PHE A 48 1.60 -15.64 13.64
N HIS A 49 2.70 -16.35 13.93
CA HIS A 49 3.20 -17.44 13.08
C HIS A 49 2.14 -18.51 12.85
N GLY A 50 2.02 -18.99 11.61
CA GLY A 50 1.00 -19.98 11.23
C GLY A 50 -0.38 -19.39 10.89
N ARG A 51 -0.60 -18.09 11.08
CA ARG A 51 -1.87 -17.43 10.72
C ARG A 51 -1.89 -17.03 9.25
N LYS A 52 -3.09 -16.92 8.66
CA LYS A 52 -3.24 -16.37 7.31
C LYS A 52 -2.97 -14.87 7.29
N THR A 53 -2.24 -14.43 6.28
CA THR A 53 -2.04 -13.01 5.90
C THR A 53 -3.15 -12.54 4.97
N ALA A 54 -3.20 -11.24 4.68
CA ALA A 54 -4.18 -10.64 3.76
C ALA A 54 -4.13 -11.22 2.35
N ASN A 55 -2.98 -11.70 1.87
CA ASN A 55 -2.89 -12.35 0.57
C ASN A 55 -3.22 -13.86 0.60
N GLY A 56 -3.60 -14.40 1.77
CA GLY A 56 -3.97 -15.80 1.98
C GLY A 56 -2.80 -16.73 2.30
N GLU A 57 -1.55 -16.28 2.19
CA GLU A 57 -0.38 -17.06 2.60
C GLU A 57 -0.35 -17.26 4.12
N ILE A 58 0.24 -18.38 4.56
CA ILE A 58 0.55 -18.59 5.98
C ILE A 58 1.76 -17.73 6.34
N TYR A 59 1.60 -16.88 7.35
CA TYR A 59 2.67 -16.06 7.89
C TYR A 59 3.77 -16.93 8.51
N ASP A 60 4.98 -16.75 8.00
CA ASP A 60 6.21 -17.35 8.49
C ASP A 60 7.13 -16.26 9.05
N MET A 61 7.46 -16.36 10.34
CA MET A 61 8.27 -15.34 11.02
C MET A 61 9.72 -15.32 10.52
N HIS A 62 10.16 -16.41 9.89
CA HIS A 62 11.52 -16.58 9.37
C HIS A 62 11.68 -16.11 7.94
N GLN A 63 10.58 -15.78 7.24
CA GLN A 63 10.63 -15.23 5.88
C GLN A 63 10.76 -13.71 5.88
N LEU A 64 11.35 -13.15 4.84
CA LEU A 64 11.51 -11.71 4.65
C LEU A 64 10.24 -11.09 4.07
N THR A 65 9.23 -10.92 4.91
CA THR A 65 7.93 -10.35 4.55
C THR A 65 7.55 -9.16 5.45
N ALA A 66 6.52 -8.42 5.02
CA ALA A 66 5.99 -7.28 5.77
C ALA A 66 4.49 -7.05 5.53
N ALA A 67 3.85 -6.34 6.46
CA ALA A 67 2.56 -5.70 6.28
C ALA A 67 2.72 -4.24 5.90
N HIS A 68 1.88 -3.79 4.95
CA HIS A 68 1.74 -2.38 4.60
C HIS A 68 0.26 -2.05 4.32
N ARG A 69 -0.18 -0.82 4.61
CA ARG A 69 -1.60 -0.44 4.51
C ARG A 69 -2.07 -0.35 3.07
N THR A 70 -1.29 0.29 2.23
CA THR A 70 -1.73 0.76 0.90
C THR A 70 -0.88 0.25 -0.27
N LEU A 71 0.39 -0.08 -0.07
CA LEU A 71 1.18 -0.80 -1.08
C LEU A 71 0.47 -2.09 -1.54
N PRO A 72 0.41 -2.35 -2.86
CA PRO A 72 -0.17 -3.59 -3.39
C PRO A 72 0.46 -4.84 -2.78
N LEU A 73 -0.35 -5.89 -2.55
CA LEU A 73 0.21 -7.19 -2.16
C LEU A 73 1.12 -7.69 -3.29
N GLY A 74 2.28 -8.22 -2.92
CA GLY A 74 3.35 -8.58 -3.85
C GLY A 74 4.39 -7.48 -4.09
N SER A 75 4.20 -6.26 -3.56
CA SER A 75 5.24 -5.23 -3.60
C SER A 75 6.52 -5.74 -2.93
N VAL A 76 7.66 -5.50 -3.56
CA VAL A 76 8.98 -5.77 -2.98
C VAL A 76 9.61 -4.44 -2.64
N VAL A 77 9.97 -4.25 -1.37
CA VAL A 77 10.53 -3.01 -0.87
C VAL A 77 11.90 -3.25 -0.24
N GLN A 78 12.84 -2.37 -0.55
CA GLN A 78 14.07 -2.22 0.21
C GLN A 78 13.76 -1.32 1.42
N VAL A 79 14.05 -1.81 2.61
CA VAL A 79 13.82 -1.12 3.89
C VAL A 79 15.17 -0.79 4.48
N ARG A 80 15.43 0.50 4.72
CA ARG A 80 16.64 0.99 5.39
C ARG A 80 16.27 1.49 6.78
N SER A 81 16.93 0.95 7.80
CA SER A 81 16.90 1.50 9.15
C SER A 81 17.63 2.84 9.17
N LEU A 82 16.98 3.88 9.72
CA LEU A 82 17.61 5.18 9.93
C LEU A 82 18.41 5.23 11.24
N THR A 83 18.21 4.26 12.14
CA THR A 83 18.98 4.14 13.39
C THR A 83 20.26 3.33 13.20
N SER A 84 20.19 2.14 12.60
CA SER A 84 21.34 1.23 12.45
C SER A 84 22.05 1.36 11.10
N GLY A 85 21.45 2.04 10.12
CA GLY A 85 21.94 2.13 8.74
C GLY A 85 21.80 0.84 7.94
N ARG A 86 21.33 -0.25 8.56
CA ARG A 86 21.16 -1.55 7.90
C ARG A 86 20.01 -1.54 6.92
N THR A 87 20.06 -2.45 5.96
CA THR A 87 19.06 -2.58 4.90
C THR A 87 18.62 -4.02 4.74
N VAL A 88 17.34 -4.24 4.49
CA VAL A 88 16.75 -5.55 4.15
C VAL A 88 15.75 -5.39 3.01
N THR A 89 15.63 -6.38 2.14
CA THR A 89 14.58 -6.40 1.11
C THR A 89 13.48 -7.39 1.52
N VAL A 90 12.24 -6.92 1.58
CA VAL A 90 11.08 -7.71 2.01
C VAL A 90 9.96 -7.66 0.98
N ARG A 91 9.09 -8.66 1.00
CA ARG A 91 7.85 -8.69 0.20
C ARG A 91 6.65 -8.34 1.07
N VAL A 92 5.81 -7.42 0.60
CA VAL A 92 4.53 -7.10 1.22
C VAL A 92 3.54 -8.22 0.90
N ASN A 93 3.09 -8.95 1.92
CA ASN A 93 2.09 -10.01 1.78
C ASN A 93 0.91 -9.87 2.74
N ASP A 94 0.93 -8.85 3.60
CA ASP A 94 -0.13 -8.63 4.59
C ASP A 94 -0.56 -7.15 4.69
N ARG A 95 -1.63 -6.90 5.45
CA ARG A 95 -2.22 -5.57 5.70
C ARG A 95 -2.01 -5.12 7.14
N GLY A 96 -1.77 -3.83 7.29
CA GLY A 96 -1.38 -3.18 8.53
C GLY A 96 -0.18 -2.25 8.26
N PRO A 97 0.42 -1.60 9.28
CA PRO A 97 -0.02 -1.55 10.66
C PRO A 97 -1.35 -0.82 10.84
N PHE A 98 -2.09 -1.13 11.91
CA PHE A 98 -3.35 -0.45 12.23
C PHE A 98 -3.21 0.60 13.35
N ALA A 99 -1.98 1.05 13.64
CA ALA A 99 -1.73 2.22 14.50
C ALA A 99 -1.24 3.39 13.64
N LYS A 100 -1.81 4.59 13.81
CA LYS A 100 -1.64 5.74 12.90
C LYS A 100 -0.20 6.17 12.67
N ASN A 101 0.68 6.01 13.66
CA ASN A 101 2.07 6.47 13.62
C ASN A 101 3.07 5.50 12.97
N ARG A 102 2.64 4.32 12.52
CA ARG A 102 3.52 3.34 11.86
C ARG A 102 3.27 3.28 10.36
N ILE A 103 4.21 2.81 9.55
CA ILE A 103 4.03 2.59 8.10
C ILE A 103 4.22 1.14 7.69
N LEU A 104 4.97 0.36 8.48
CA LEU A 104 5.39 -0.99 8.12
C LEU A 104 5.43 -1.89 9.37
N ASP A 105 4.94 -3.13 9.25
CA ASP A 105 5.18 -4.18 10.23
C ASP A 105 6.02 -5.28 9.57
N LEU A 106 7.27 -5.46 10.01
CA LEU A 106 8.20 -6.46 9.50
C LEU A 106 7.94 -7.84 10.13
N SER A 107 8.33 -8.89 9.41
CA SER A 107 8.55 -10.19 10.03
C SER A 107 9.69 -10.13 11.06
N GLN A 108 9.77 -11.15 11.92
CA GLN A 108 10.89 -11.26 12.87
C GLN A 108 12.24 -11.31 12.15
N ALA A 109 12.34 -12.07 11.04
CA ALA A 109 13.57 -12.11 10.24
C ALA A 109 13.94 -10.73 9.66
N GLY A 110 12.96 -9.97 9.16
CA GLY A 110 13.20 -8.60 8.67
C GLY A 110 13.69 -7.66 9.77
N ALA A 111 13.06 -7.71 10.94
CA ALA A 111 13.44 -6.90 12.09
C ALA A 111 14.82 -7.28 12.65
N GLN A 112 15.17 -8.57 12.65
CA GLN A 112 16.50 -9.04 13.04
C GLN A 112 17.57 -8.54 12.07
N ALA A 113 17.30 -8.58 10.76
CA ALA A 113 18.22 -8.05 9.75
C ALA A 113 18.49 -6.55 9.92
N LEU A 114 17.50 -5.78 10.37
CA LEU A 114 17.65 -4.34 10.66
C LEU A 114 18.21 -4.03 12.06
N SER A 115 18.43 -5.04 12.91
CA SER A 115 18.79 -4.86 14.32
C SER A 115 17.78 -4.06 15.14
N MET A 116 16.48 -4.22 14.86
CA MET A 116 15.42 -3.48 15.56
C MET A 116 14.60 -4.32 16.55
N ILE A 117 14.92 -5.61 16.74
CA ILE A 117 14.18 -6.51 17.65
C ILE A 117 14.12 -5.94 19.08
N GLY A 118 15.27 -5.52 19.64
CA GLY A 118 15.34 -5.02 21.01
C GLY A 118 14.53 -3.74 21.25
N ASN A 119 14.59 -2.80 20.32
CA ASN A 119 13.84 -1.53 20.40
C ASN A 119 12.34 -1.71 20.11
N GLY A 120 11.95 -2.81 19.45
CA GLY A 120 10.58 -3.07 19.01
C GLY A 120 10.13 -2.24 17.80
N THR A 121 10.64 -1.02 17.65
CA THR A 121 10.34 -0.09 16.56
C THR A 121 11.61 0.60 16.06
N ASP A 122 11.53 1.16 14.85
CA ASP A 122 12.61 1.94 14.24
C ASP A 122 12.06 2.97 13.26
N GLN A 123 12.78 4.06 13.05
CA GLN A 123 12.54 4.96 11.92
C GLN A 123 13.14 4.32 10.68
N VAL A 124 12.35 4.19 9.61
CA VAL A 124 12.79 3.55 8.37
C VAL A 124 12.49 4.40 7.15
N GLU A 125 13.24 4.13 6.08
CA GLU A 125 12.92 4.53 4.72
C GLU A 125 12.63 3.27 3.91
N ILE A 126 11.47 3.21 3.27
CA ILE A 126 11.12 2.14 2.33
C ILE A 126 11.25 2.65 0.90
N LYS A 127 11.73 1.79 0.00
CA LYS A 127 11.80 2.04 -1.44
C LYS A 127 11.20 0.87 -2.20
N VAL A 128 10.21 1.12 -3.05
CA VAL A 128 9.66 0.08 -3.95
C VAL A 128 10.70 -0.28 -5.00
N VAL A 129 11.10 -1.55 -5.07
CA VAL A 129 12.14 -2.01 -6.00
C VAL A 129 11.61 -2.97 -7.06
N ALA A 130 10.52 -3.69 -6.79
CA ALA A 130 9.88 -4.59 -7.75
C ALA A 130 8.45 -4.95 -7.31
N TYR A 131 7.75 -5.67 -8.17
CA TYR A 131 6.48 -6.33 -7.87
C TYR A 131 6.61 -7.82 -8.18
N LYS A 132 6.22 -8.69 -7.25
CA LYS A 132 6.20 -10.15 -7.42
C LYS A 132 4.77 -10.66 -7.46
N GLY A 133 4.46 -11.49 -8.45
CA GLY A 133 3.11 -11.99 -8.73
C GLY A 133 2.34 -11.07 -9.68
N ARG A 134 1.05 -11.35 -9.88
CA ARG A 134 0.15 -10.34 -10.46
C ARG A 134 -0.02 -9.28 -9.37
N PRO A 135 0.47 -8.04 -9.53
CA PRO A 135 0.09 -6.97 -8.60
C PRO A 135 -1.44 -7.02 -8.57
N GLY A 136 -2.03 -7.30 -7.40
CA GLY A 136 -3.47 -7.50 -7.28
C GLY A 136 -4.17 -6.38 -8.06
N ALA A 137 -5.16 -6.73 -8.89
CA ALA A 137 -5.94 -5.74 -9.62
C ALA A 137 -6.27 -4.63 -8.62
N MET A 138 -5.77 -3.42 -8.87
CA MET A 138 -5.66 -2.35 -7.88
C MET A 138 -6.95 -2.29 -7.09
N GLY A 139 -6.92 -2.88 -5.89
CA GLY A 139 -8.04 -2.84 -4.98
C GLY A 139 -8.38 -1.38 -4.73
N TYR A 140 -9.57 -1.11 -4.27
CA TYR A 140 -9.92 0.24 -3.88
C TYR A 140 -9.40 0.49 -2.47
N LEU A 141 -9.16 1.75 -2.15
CA LEU A 141 -8.85 2.20 -0.81
C LEU A 141 -10.16 2.39 -0.05
N ARG A 142 -10.10 2.21 1.26
CA ARG A 142 -11.15 2.55 2.21
C ARG A 142 -10.57 3.39 3.33
N VAL A 143 -11.44 4.12 4.01
CA VAL A 143 -11.10 4.76 5.28
C VAL A 143 -11.60 3.88 6.41
N GLN A 144 -10.71 3.23 7.15
CA GLN A 144 -11.02 2.59 8.41
C GLN A 144 -11.23 3.67 9.47
N VAL A 145 -12.48 3.94 9.84
CA VAL A 145 -12.88 5.04 10.72
C VAL A 145 -12.53 4.74 12.19
N ALA A 146 -12.82 3.52 12.64
CA ALA A 146 -12.59 3.09 14.01
C ALA A 146 -12.57 1.55 14.11
N SER A 147 -12.00 1.03 15.21
CA SER A 147 -11.92 -0.39 15.52
C SER A 147 -12.38 -0.65 16.96
N PHE A 148 -13.54 -1.28 17.14
CA PHE A 148 -14.18 -1.49 18.45
C PHE A 148 -13.99 -2.92 18.96
N ALA A 149 -13.99 -3.10 20.28
CA ALA A 149 -14.10 -4.42 20.91
C ALA A 149 -15.55 -4.93 20.91
N GLU A 150 -16.51 -4.03 21.11
CA GLU A 150 -17.94 -4.36 21.13
C GLU A 150 -18.61 -4.12 19.78
N GLN A 151 -19.42 -5.09 19.33
CA GLN A 151 -20.15 -5.02 18.07
C GLN A 151 -21.16 -3.86 18.04
N ALA A 152 -21.83 -3.60 19.16
CA ALA A 152 -22.85 -2.56 19.27
C ALA A 152 -22.29 -1.16 18.94
N ASN A 153 -21.11 -0.82 19.46
CA ASN A 153 -20.44 0.45 19.20
C ASN A 153 -20.07 0.61 17.72
N ALA A 154 -19.57 -0.44 17.08
CA ALA A 154 -19.28 -0.45 15.65
C ALA A 154 -20.55 -0.26 14.80
N GLN A 155 -21.64 -0.95 15.14
CA GLN A 155 -22.91 -0.83 14.43
C GLN A 155 -23.57 0.54 14.62
N ALA A 156 -23.48 1.13 15.82
CA ALA A 156 -23.97 2.47 16.08
C ALA A 156 -23.24 3.51 15.23
N LEU A 157 -21.89 3.45 15.17
CA LEU A 157 -21.11 4.33 14.30
C LEU A 157 -21.45 4.11 12.82
N ALA A 158 -21.52 2.84 12.38
CA ALA A 158 -21.87 2.52 10.99
C ALA A 158 -23.27 3.04 10.62
N GLY A 159 -24.25 2.92 11.50
CA GLY A 159 -25.60 3.47 11.31
C GLY A 159 -25.60 4.98 11.09
N ARG A 160 -24.83 5.72 11.89
CA ARG A 160 -24.67 7.18 11.72
C ARG A 160 -24.04 7.54 10.38
N LEU A 161 -23.04 6.78 9.94
CA LEU A 161 -22.31 7.04 8.69
C LEU A 161 -23.10 6.68 7.43
N ARG A 162 -24.00 5.70 7.49
CA ARG A 162 -24.85 5.30 6.34
C ARG A 162 -25.77 6.41 5.84
N GLY A 163 -26.09 7.40 6.67
CA GLY A 163 -26.84 8.58 6.23
C GLY A 163 -26.03 9.56 5.37
N GLN A 164 -24.70 9.43 5.34
CA GLN A 164 -23.79 10.38 4.67
C GLN A 164 -22.92 9.72 3.59
N TYR A 165 -22.68 8.41 3.71
CA TYR A 165 -21.80 7.66 2.81
C TYR A 165 -22.52 6.44 2.26
N SER A 166 -22.39 6.21 0.96
CA SER A 166 -23.08 5.12 0.25
C SER A 166 -22.48 3.72 0.50
N ASP A 167 -21.21 3.64 0.88
CA ASP A 167 -20.54 2.38 1.24
C ASP A 167 -20.00 2.49 2.67
N VAL A 168 -20.65 1.78 3.59
CA VAL A 168 -20.22 1.64 4.99
C VAL A 168 -20.28 0.18 5.38
N ARG A 169 -19.14 -0.38 5.76
CA ARG A 169 -19.02 -1.78 6.19
C ARG A 169 -18.51 -1.91 7.62
N VAL A 170 -18.96 -2.95 8.31
CA VAL A 170 -18.37 -3.42 9.56
C VAL A 170 -17.69 -4.74 9.27
N GLU A 171 -16.37 -4.76 9.39
CA GLU A 171 -15.53 -5.94 9.20
C GLU A 171 -15.20 -6.56 10.55
N VAL A 172 -15.34 -7.88 10.66
CA VAL A 172 -14.98 -8.64 11.87
C VAL A 172 -13.58 -9.21 11.67
N VAL A 173 -12.67 -8.89 12.60
CA VAL A 173 -11.29 -9.38 12.57
C VAL A 173 -10.94 -10.06 13.89
N GLU A 174 -10.30 -11.23 13.82
CA GLU A 174 -9.80 -11.94 14.99
C GLU A 174 -8.34 -11.56 15.24
N LEU A 175 -8.05 -10.87 16.34
CA LEU A 175 -6.69 -10.46 16.72
C LEU A 175 -6.23 -11.26 17.95
N THR A 176 -4.93 -11.23 18.25
CA THR A 176 -4.38 -11.85 19.47
C THR A 176 -5.02 -11.30 20.75
N GLY A 177 -5.40 -10.01 20.75
CA GLY A 177 -6.13 -9.36 21.86
C GLY A 177 -7.66 -9.51 21.79
N GLY A 178 -8.17 -10.50 21.06
CA GLY A 178 -9.60 -10.76 20.87
C GLY A 178 -10.18 -10.16 19.60
N ARG A 179 -11.45 -10.51 19.33
CA ARG A 179 -12.23 -10.04 18.19
C ARG A 179 -12.35 -8.52 18.19
N ARG A 180 -12.23 -7.91 17.01
CA ARG A 180 -12.50 -6.49 16.78
C ARG A 180 -13.47 -6.29 15.62
N TYR A 181 -14.19 -5.17 15.67
CA TYR A 181 -15.15 -4.73 14.67
C TYR A 181 -14.67 -3.41 14.07
N ARG A 182 -14.22 -3.46 12.82
CA ARG A 182 -13.65 -2.31 12.09
C ARG A 182 -14.69 -1.68 11.18
N VAL A 183 -14.97 -0.40 11.41
CA VAL A 183 -15.89 0.38 10.58
C VAL A 183 -15.10 1.00 9.45
N HIS A 184 -15.50 0.74 8.21
CA HIS A 184 -14.90 1.34 7.02
C HIS A 184 -15.91 2.14 6.22
N VAL A 185 -15.42 3.17 5.55
CA VAL A 185 -16.19 4.05 4.67
C VAL A 185 -15.57 4.12 3.28
N GLY A 186 -16.45 4.12 2.29
CA GLY A 186 -16.17 4.46 0.90
C GLY A 186 -15.37 3.40 0.14
N ARG A 187 -15.18 3.70 -1.16
CA ARG A 187 -14.27 3.01 -2.07
C ARG A 187 -13.59 4.11 -2.89
N PHE A 188 -12.29 4.21 -2.78
CA PHE A 188 -11.51 5.28 -3.41
C PHE A 188 -10.43 4.70 -4.31
N THR A 189 -10.20 5.30 -5.46
CA THR A 189 -9.11 4.89 -6.37
C THR A 189 -7.85 5.75 -6.19
N SER A 190 -7.91 6.77 -5.32
CA SER A 190 -6.82 7.71 -5.04
C SER A 190 -6.64 7.89 -3.53
N GLU A 191 -5.39 7.87 -3.07
CA GLU A 191 -5.03 8.17 -1.68
C GLU A 191 -5.48 9.57 -1.29
N GLN A 192 -5.29 10.57 -2.16
CA GLN A 192 -5.71 11.93 -1.90
C GLN A 192 -7.22 12.03 -1.58
N GLN A 193 -8.06 11.27 -2.31
CA GLN A 193 -9.50 11.23 -2.03
C GLN A 193 -9.80 10.54 -0.70
N ALA A 194 -9.15 9.41 -0.43
CA ALA A 194 -9.33 8.68 0.83
C ALA A 194 -8.86 9.50 2.04
N GLU A 195 -7.72 10.18 1.94
CA GLU A 195 -7.17 11.07 2.95
C GLU A 195 -8.08 12.26 3.22
N ALA A 196 -8.62 12.90 2.19
CA ALA A 196 -9.58 14.00 2.36
C ALA A 196 -10.81 13.57 3.17
N ILE A 197 -11.31 12.34 2.94
CA ILE A 197 -12.40 11.77 3.75
C ILE A 197 -11.93 11.42 5.16
N ALA A 198 -10.74 10.86 5.31
CA ALA A 198 -10.16 10.56 6.62
C ALA A 198 -10.02 11.82 7.48
N SER A 199 -9.42 12.90 6.96
CA SER A 199 -9.28 14.16 7.69
C SER A 199 -10.63 14.78 8.09
N ARG A 200 -11.64 14.67 7.23
CA ARG A 200 -13.00 15.13 7.57
C ARG A 200 -13.59 14.34 8.73
N LEU A 201 -13.49 13.01 8.67
CA LEU A 201 -14.03 12.12 9.72
C LEU A 201 -13.28 12.29 11.05
N GLU A 202 -11.96 12.49 11.01
CA GLU A 202 -11.15 12.82 12.18
C GLU A 202 -11.67 14.09 12.87
N ALA A 203 -11.85 15.17 12.12
CA ALA A 203 -12.34 16.44 12.66
C ALA A 203 -13.77 16.36 13.20
N GLN A 204 -14.64 15.58 12.56
CA GLN A 204 -16.06 15.47 12.94
C GLN A 204 -16.31 14.54 14.13
N LEU A 205 -15.52 13.47 14.27
CA LEU A 205 -15.81 12.38 15.19
C LEU A 205 -14.76 12.22 16.29
N GLN A 206 -13.65 12.97 16.27
CA GLN A 206 -12.53 12.82 17.20
C GLN A 206 -12.00 11.38 17.22
N VAL A 207 -11.84 10.80 16.03
CA VAL A 207 -11.31 9.45 15.81
C VAL A 207 -9.98 9.51 15.06
N GLU A 208 -9.25 8.40 15.01
CA GLU A 208 -8.00 8.26 14.25
C GLU A 208 -8.20 7.36 13.02
N PRO A 209 -8.75 7.90 11.92
CA PRO A 209 -9.02 7.10 10.74
C PRO A 209 -7.73 6.72 10.01
N LEU A 210 -7.75 5.56 9.35
CA LEU A 210 -6.63 5.06 8.54
C LEU A 210 -7.07 4.80 7.11
N VAL A 211 -6.27 5.23 6.15
CA VAL A 211 -6.42 4.79 4.76
C VAL A 211 -5.83 3.40 4.63
N VAL A 212 -6.62 2.46 4.14
CA VAL A 212 -6.24 1.06 3.98
C VAL A 212 -6.63 0.60 2.58
N ARG A 213 -5.80 -0.23 1.95
CA ARG A 213 -6.19 -0.93 0.73
C ARG A 213 -7.07 -2.11 1.09
N ASP A 214 -8.12 -2.25 0.30
CA ASP A 214 -9.03 -3.37 0.34
C ASP A 214 -8.75 -4.28 -0.86
N ASP A 215 -8.20 -5.47 -0.59
CA ASP A 215 -7.88 -6.49 -1.61
C ASP A 215 -8.91 -7.63 -1.65
N THR A 216 -10.10 -7.39 -1.07
CA THR A 216 -11.25 -8.30 -1.10
C THR A 216 -12.10 -8.16 -2.35
#